data_AF-A0A1T4U1B9-F1
#
_entry.id   AF-A0A1T4U1B9-F1
#
_cell.length_a   1.000
_cell.length_b   1.000
_cell.length_c   1.000
_cell.angle_alpha   90.00
_cell.angle_beta   90.00
_cell.angle_gamma   90.00
#
_symmetry.space_group_name_H-M   'P 1'
#
loop_
_entity.id
_entity.type
_entity.pdbx_description
1 polymer ?
#
loop_
_entity_poly.entity_id
_entity_poly.type
_entity_poly.pdbx_seq_one_letter_code
_entity_poly.pdbx_strand_id
1 'polypeptide(L)'
;MWIQKTFTLRARPRGFHLITDDVQQNLPELSDIRVGILHLFIQHTSASLTLNENADPTVRADMEAHFNKFVPERAPYYQHTYEGDDVRVI
;
A
#
# COMPACT_ATOMS: atom_id res chain seq x y z
N MET A 1 1.81 -5.04 26.85
CA MET A 1 0.51 -4.52 26.39
C MET A 1 0.48 -4.64 24.88
N TRP A 2 -0.60 -5.16 24.29
CA TRP A 2 -0.76 -5.25 22.84
C TRP A 2 -1.98 -4.41 22.43
N ILE A 3 -1.82 -3.60 21.39
CA ILE A 3 -2.87 -2.74 20.85
C ILE A 3 -3.18 -3.27 19.46
N GLN A 4 -4.45 -3.48 19.16
CA GLN A 4 -4.92 -3.87 17.84
C GLN A 4 -6.02 -2.91 17.40
N LYS A 5 -5.87 -2.35 16.19
CA LYS A 5 -6.85 -1.48 15.56
C LYS A 5 -6.99 -1.81 14.10
N THR A 6 -8.21 -1.65 13.60
CA THR A 6 -8.53 -1.69 12.17
C THR A 6 -9.01 -0.30 11.77
N PHE A 7 -8.46 0.24 10.69
CA PHE A 7 -8.89 1.50 10.11
C PHE A 7 -8.88 1.40 8.58
N THR A 8 -9.61 2.29 7.94
CA THR A 8 -9.78 2.31 6.48
C THR A 8 -8.99 3.46 5.89
N LEU A 9 -8.26 3.18 4.81
CA LEU A 9 -7.59 4.21 4.03
C LEU A 9 -8.56 4.76 2.96
N ARG A 10 -8.34 6.01 2.55
CA ARG A 10 -9.07 6.58 1.41
C ARG A 10 -8.67 5.84 0.15
N ALA A 11 -9.67 5.57 -0.69
CA ALA A 11 -9.43 4.90 -1.95
C ALA A 11 -8.49 5.72 -2.85
N ARG A 12 -7.55 5.05 -3.53
CA ARG A 12 -6.55 5.67 -4.40
C ARG A 12 -6.55 5.01 -5.77
N PRO A 13 -6.23 5.76 -6.85
CA PRO A 13 -5.93 5.14 -8.12
C PRO A 13 -4.70 4.24 -7.98
N ARG A 14 -4.49 3.32 -8.92
CA ARG A 14 -3.28 2.50 -8.96
C ARG A 14 -2.02 3.38 -8.97
N GLY A 15 -1.01 2.91 -8.24
CA GLY A 15 0.26 3.62 -8.06
C GLY A 15 0.81 3.45 -6.65
N PHE A 16 1.89 4.16 -6.35
CA PHE A 16 2.51 4.17 -5.02
C PHE A 16 2.07 5.41 -4.24
N HIS A 17 1.48 5.21 -3.07
CA HIS A 17 0.95 6.26 -2.22
C HIS A 17 1.62 6.26 -0.86
N LEU A 18 1.95 7.44 -0.36
CA LEU A 18 2.38 7.59 1.02
C LEU A 18 1.16 7.51 1.93
N ILE A 19 1.24 6.64 2.93
CA ILE A 19 0.19 6.43 3.93
C ILE A 19 0.70 6.65 5.36
N THR A 20 1.94 7.14 5.51
CA THR A 20 2.59 7.34 6.81
C THR A 20 1.78 8.24 7.74
N ASP A 21 1.20 9.32 7.19
CA ASP A 21 0.35 10.23 7.96
C ASP A 21 -0.99 9.60 8.31
N ASP A 22 -1.60 8.86 7.38
CA ASP A 22 -2.85 8.12 7.64
C ASP A 22 -2.64 7.08 8.76
N VAL A 23 -1.51 6.36 8.77
CA VAL A 23 -1.17 5.38 9.83
C VAL A 23 -0.99 6.09 11.17
N GLN A 24 -0.25 7.20 11.23
CA GLN A 24 0.00 7.95 12.47
C GLN A 24 -1.29 8.55 13.05
N GLN A 25 -2.16 9.09 12.20
CA GLN A 25 -3.45 9.65 12.63
C GLN A 25 -4.37 8.58 13.23
N ASN A 26 -4.31 7.34 12.71
CA ASN A 26 -5.16 6.24 13.20
C ASN A 26 -4.56 5.49 14.40
N LEU A 27 -3.26 5.68 14.68
CA LEU A 27 -2.53 5.04 15.78
C LEU A 27 -1.85 6.08 16.70
N PRO A 28 -2.61 7.00 17.34
CA PRO A 28 -2.03 8.03 18.20
C PRO A 28 -1.23 7.46 19.39
N GLU A 29 -1.55 6.24 19.84
CA GLU A 29 -0.85 5.54 20.92
C GLU A 29 0.62 5.24 20.60
N LEU A 30 1.03 5.29 19.33
CA LEU A 30 2.45 5.15 18.95
C LEU A 30 3.32 6.22 19.63
N SER A 31 2.77 7.40 19.93
CA SER A 31 3.48 8.48 20.61
C SER A 31 3.89 8.15 22.06
N ASP A 32 3.16 7.24 22.72
CA ASP A 32 3.43 6.81 24.09
C ASP A 32 4.39 5.59 24.15
N ILE A 33 4.67 4.95 23.01
CA ILE A 33 5.48 3.74 22.92
C ILE A 33 6.91 4.11 22.55
N ARG A 34 7.85 3.95 23.48
CA ARG A 34 9.28 4.20 23.22
C ARG A 34 9.95 3.09 22.40
N VAL A 35 9.58 1.83 22.65
CA VAL A 35 10.14 0.65 22.00
C VAL A 35 9.04 -0.38 21.85
N GLY A 36 8.87 -0.92 20.64
CA GLY A 36 7.86 -1.91 20.33
C GLY A 36 7.98 -2.42 18.90
N ILE A 37 7.04 -3.28 18.51
CA ILE A 37 6.92 -3.79 17.14
C ILE A 37 5.53 -3.41 16.63
N LEU A 38 5.47 -2.82 15.44
CA LEU A 38 4.24 -2.50 14.74
C LEU A 38 4.03 -3.51 13.61
N HIS A 39 2.93 -4.25 13.66
CA HIS A 39 2.49 -5.10 12.57
C HIS A 39 1.38 -4.40 11.79
N LEU A 40 1.64 -4.07 10.52
CA LEU A 40 0.62 -3.56 9.61
C LEU A 40 0.18 -4.69 8.67
N PHE A 41 -1.11 -5.00 8.67
CA PHE A 41 -1.71 -6.01 7.81
C PHE A 41 -2.79 -5.37 6.94
N ILE A 42 -2.69 -5.56 5.63
CA ILE A 42 -3.68 -5.09 4.67
C ILE A 42 -4.65 -6.23 4.36
N GLN A 43 -5.95 -5.98 4.51
CA GLN A 43 -7.01 -6.96 4.27
C GLN A 43 -7.52 -6.91 2.82
N HIS A 44 -6.61 -6.73 1.85
CA HIS A 44 -6.89 -6.67 0.43
C HIS A 44 -5.92 -7.55 -0.34
N THR A 45 -6.39 -8.19 -1.41
CA THR A 45 -5.58 -9.06 -2.29
C THR A 45 -4.91 -8.29 -3.44
N SER A 46 -5.46 -7.14 -3.81
CA SER A 46 -4.98 -6.30 -4.93
C SER A 46 -4.08 -5.12 -4.49
N ALA A 47 -3.76 -5.03 -3.20
CA ALA A 47 -2.90 -3.99 -2.65
C ALA A 47 -1.81 -4.59 -1.75
N SER A 48 -0.70 -3.86 -1.59
CA SER A 48 0.42 -4.28 -0.74
C SER A 48 1.01 -3.09 0.01
N LEU A 49 1.61 -3.38 1.16
CA LEU A 49 2.34 -2.40 1.95
C LEU A 49 3.83 -2.56 1.66
N THR A 50 4.52 -1.44 1.45
CA THR A 50 5.98 -1.41 1.28
C THR A 50 6.59 -0.36 2.17
N LEU A 51 7.82 -0.59 2.60
CA LEU A 51 8.66 0.40 3.27
C LEU A 51 9.78 0.77 2.30
N ASN A 52 9.91 2.05 1.98
CA ASN A 52 10.89 2.55 1.03
C ASN A 52 11.35 3.96 1.43
N GLU A 53 12.40 4.44 0.78
CA GLU A 53 12.85 5.82 0.87
C GLU A 53 11.76 6.79 0.38
N ASN A 54 11.66 7.93 1.07
CA ASN A 54 10.76 9.02 0.70
C ASN A 54 11.48 10.39 0.70
N ALA A 55 12.80 10.40 0.49
CA ALA A 55 13.56 11.64 0.37
C ALA A 55 13.40 12.26 -1.03
N ASP A 56 13.30 11.42 -2.06
CA ASP A 56 13.10 11.84 -3.44
C ASP A 56 11.70 11.41 -3.95
N PRO A 57 10.84 12.36 -4.38
CA PRO A 57 9.53 12.03 -4.94
C PRO A 57 9.59 11.15 -6.21
N THR A 58 10.72 11.11 -6.92
CA THR A 58 10.90 10.30 -8.13
C THR A 58 10.89 8.80 -7.85
N VAL A 59 11.27 8.36 -6.64
CA VAL A 59 11.25 6.93 -6.25
C VAL A 59 9.89 6.30 -6.51
N ARG A 60 8.80 7.01 -6.20
CA ARG A 60 7.44 6.50 -6.42
C ARG A 60 7.12 6.33 -7.91
N ALA A 61 7.55 7.29 -8.72
CA ALA A 61 7.34 7.25 -10.17
C ALA A 61 8.17 6.14 -10.81
N ASP A 62 9.42 5.95 -10.37
CA ASP A 62 10.31 4.90 -10.86
C ASP A 62 9.80 3.51 -10.48
N MET A 63 9.31 3.33 -9.23
CA MET A 63 8.67 2.10 -8.81
C MET A 63 7.44 1.78 -9.66
N GLU A 64 6.56 2.76 -9.86
CA GLU A 64 5.39 2.60 -10.71
C GLU A 64 5.77 2.25 -12.15
N ALA A 65 6.74 2.94 -12.74
CA ALA A 65 7.24 2.66 -14.09
C ALA A 65 7.84 1.26 -14.19
N HIS A 66 8.61 0.83 -13.19
CA HIS A 66 9.21 -0.49 -13.15
C HIS A 66 8.14 -1.59 -13.07
N PHE A 67 7.15 -1.44 -12.19
CA PHE A 67 6.05 -2.41 -12.07
C PHE A 67 5.21 -2.49 -13.35
N ASN A 68 4.92 -1.35 -13.99
CA ASN A 68 4.23 -1.32 -15.28
C ASN A 68 4.98 -2.07 -16.39
N LYS A 69 6.31 -2.11 -16.32
CA LYS A 69 7.14 -2.85 -17.28
C LYS A 69 7.24 -4.34 -16.94
N PHE A 70 7.39 -4.68 -15.66
CA PHE A 70 7.66 -6.05 -15.22
C PHE A 70 6.39 -6.90 -15.12
N VAL A 71 5.30 -6.29 -14.65
CA VAL A 71 3.98 -6.92 -14.50
C VAL A 71 2.96 -6.01 -15.18
N PRO A 72 2.97 -5.94 -16.53
CA PRO A 72 2.07 -5.06 -17.26
C PRO A 72 0.63 -5.49 -17.01
N GLU A 73 -0.25 -4.50 -16.86
CA GLU A 73 -1.68 -4.76 -16.76
C GLU A 73 -2.20 -5.41 -18.04
N ARG A 74 -3.16 -6.33 -17.92
CA ARG A 74 -3.83 -6.96 -19.07
C ARG A 74 -2.87 -7.65 -20.06
N ALA A 75 -1.75 -8.17 -19.55
CA ALA A 75 -0.85 -8.97 -20.37
C ALA A 75 -1.62 -10.15 -21.00
N PRO A 76 -1.42 -10.44 -22.30
CA PRO A 76 -2.28 -11.38 -23.05
C PRO A 76 -2.19 -12.83 -22.54
N TYR A 77 -1.17 -13.14 -21.73
CA TYR A 77 -0.96 -14.44 -21.13
C TYR A 77 -1.63 -14.59 -19.75
N TYR A 78 -2.24 -13.54 -19.19
CA TYR A 78 -3.00 -13.67 -17.94
C TYR A 78 -4.31 -14.41 -18.18
N GLN A 79 -4.56 -15.43 -17.36
CA GLN A 79 -5.76 -16.25 -17.42
C GLN A 79 -6.78 -15.88 -16.34
N HIS A 80 -6.34 -15.20 -15.28
CA HIS A 80 -7.18 -14.77 -14.18
C HIS A 80 -7.81 -13.41 -14.51
N THR A 81 -8.86 -13.42 -15.35
CA THR A 81 -9.55 -12.20 -15.81
C THR A 81 -11.03 -12.16 -15.39
N TYR A 82 -11.49 -13.12 -14.59
CA TYR A 82 -12.90 -13.25 -14.20
C TYR A 82 -13.38 -12.12 -13.28
N GLU A 83 -12.47 -11.51 -12.52
CA GLU A 83 -12.78 -10.43 -11.57
C GLU A 83 -12.77 -9.04 -12.23
N GLY A 84 -12.49 -8.98 -13.54
CA GLY A 84 -12.29 -7.74 -14.30
C GLY A 84 -10.84 -7.26 -14.25
N ASP A 85 -10.60 -6.01 -14.66
CA ASP A 85 -9.30 -5.38 -14.47
C ASP A 85 -9.07 -5.17 -12.96
N ASP A 86 -7.90 -5.58 -12.44
CA ASP A 86 -7.51 -5.44 -11.01
C ASP A 86 -7.62 -4.00 -10.47
N VAL A 87 -7.74 -3.02 -11.37
CA VAL A 87 -7.64 -1.58 -11.13
C VAL A 87 -8.95 -0.93 -10.69
N ARG A 88 -9.94 -1.70 -10.22
CA ARG A 88 -11.10 -1.08 -9.58
C ARG A 88 -10.68 -0.50 -8.23
N VAL A 89 -10.36 0.81 -8.27
CA VAL A 89 -10.24 1.78 -7.16
C VAL A 89 -10.34 1.12 -5.80
N ILE A 90 -9.18 0.79 -5.22
CA ILE A 90 -9.01 0.26 -3.87
C ILE A 90 -9.06 1.43 -2.90
#